data_AF-A0A0S9QTX1-F1
#
_entry.id   AF-A0A0S9QTX1-F1
#
_cell.length_a   1.000
_cell.length_b   1.000
_cell.length_c   1.000
_cell.angle_alpha   90.00
_cell.angle_beta   90.00
_cell.angle_gamma   90.00
#
_symmetry.space_group_name_H-M   'P 1'
#
loop_
_entity.id
_entity.type
_entity.pdbx_description
1 polymer ?
#
loop_
_entity_poly.entity_id
_entity_poly.type
_entity_poly.pdbx_seq_one_letter_code
_entity_poly.pdbx_strand_id
1 'polypeptide(L)'
;MSDRDDDESGIEWDDGFAAELVGATLFVGVTYLDHDGTLIRRQQVFGRVETVDAEAGITIQPFDGAASFTMVPILEAIEPADPGSYQLSPEDPVVENPDYTVIFSLTAPLRH
;
A
#
# COMPACT_ATOMS: atom_id res chain seq x y z
N MET A 1 14.15 -25.94 32.89
CA MET A 1 13.83 -26.47 31.56
C MET A 1 12.80 -25.52 31.00
N SER A 2 13.28 -24.59 30.15
CA SER A 2 12.89 -24.44 28.73
C SER A 2 11.44 -23.97 28.60
N ASP A 3 11.12 -22.86 27.95
CA ASP A 3 11.78 -22.26 26.79
C ASP A 3 11.47 -20.76 26.70
N ARG A 4 12.37 -20.03 26.05
CA ARG A 4 12.36 -18.59 25.84
C ARG A 4 11.90 -18.35 24.41
N ASP A 5 10.74 -17.74 24.22
CA ASP A 5 10.37 -17.06 22.95
C ASP A 5 9.50 -15.84 23.30
N ASP A 6 10.15 -14.86 23.90
CA ASP A 6 9.70 -13.46 23.84
C ASP A 6 10.32 -12.90 22.56
N ASP A 7 9.64 -13.12 21.43
CA ASP A 7 10.02 -12.56 20.13
C ASP A 7 9.54 -11.09 20.09
N GLU A 8 10.28 -10.23 20.78
CA GLU A 8 10.12 -8.78 20.75
C GLU A 8 10.54 -8.19 19.40
N SER A 9 9.70 -8.35 18.37
CA SER A 9 9.51 -7.36 17.28
C SER A 9 8.34 -7.75 16.36
N GLY A 10 7.22 -8.19 16.94
CA GLY A 10 6.01 -8.48 16.16
C GLY A 10 5.31 -7.20 15.77
N ILE A 11 5.35 -6.81 14.50
CA ILE A 11 4.39 -5.84 13.96
C ILE A 11 3.00 -6.42 14.24
N GLU A 12 2.27 -5.85 15.20
CA GLU A 12 0.95 -6.32 15.58
C GLU A 12 -0.01 -6.06 14.41
N TRP A 13 -0.51 -7.14 13.80
CA TRP A 13 -1.54 -7.06 12.78
C TRP A 13 -2.84 -6.53 13.39
N ASP A 14 -3.32 -5.38 12.92
CA ASP A 14 -4.57 -4.79 13.38
C ASP A 14 -5.76 -5.31 12.55
N ASP A 15 -6.39 -6.38 13.03
CA ASP A 15 -7.52 -7.04 12.35
C ASP A 15 -8.75 -6.11 12.23
N GLY A 16 -8.93 -5.19 13.20
CA GLY A 16 -10.01 -4.23 13.19
C GLY A 16 -9.88 -3.22 12.06
N PHE A 17 -8.69 -2.65 11.91
CA PHE A 17 -8.36 -1.73 10.83
C PHE A 17 -8.35 -2.45 9.47
N ALA A 18 -7.84 -3.69 9.40
CA ALA A 18 -7.92 -4.50 8.19
C ALA A 18 -9.36 -4.68 7.69
N ALA A 19 -10.30 -4.96 8.60
CA ALA A 19 -11.72 -5.07 8.26
C ALA A 19 -12.35 -3.75 7.83
N GLU A 20 -11.92 -2.61 8.41
CA GLU A 20 -12.41 -1.28 8.06
C GLU A 20 -11.94 -0.83 6.66
N LEU A 21 -10.72 -1.22 6.27
CA LEU A 21 -10.19 -0.92 4.94
C LEU A 21 -10.99 -1.60 3.83
N VAL A 22 -11.56 -2.78 4.07
CA VAL A 22 -12.32 -3.52 3.04
C VAL A 22 -13.53 -2.69 2.60
N GLY A 23 -13.56 -2.37 1.30
CA GLY A 23 -14.60 -1.59 0.67
C GLY A 23 -14.37 -0.07 0.69
N ALA A 24 -13.36 0.42 1.41
CA ALA A 24 -12.94 1.83 1.39
C ALA A 24 -12.17 2.16 0.10
N THR A 25 -12.04 3.45 -0.20
CA THR A 25 -11.22 3.92 -1.32
C THR A 25 -9.79 4.17 -0.88
N LEU A 26 -8.83 3.61 -1.61
CA LEU A 26 -7.40 3.70 -1.27
C LEU A 26 -6.61 4.32 -2.42
N PHE A 27 -5.90 5.40 -2.12
CA PHE A 27 -4.87 5.97 -2.98
C PHE A 27 -3.52 5.33 -2.66
N VAL A 28 -2.92 4.69 -3.66
CA VAL A 28 -1.62 4.01 -3.53
C VAL A 28 -0.59 4.71 -4.41
N GLY A 29 0.43 5.27 -3.79
CA GLY A 29 1.60 5.83 -4.47
C GLY A 29 2.81 4.91 -4.31
N VAL A 30 3.28 4.32 -5.41
CA VAL A 30 4.46 3.43 -5.40
C VAL A 30 5.61 4.07 -6.14
N THR A 31 6.76 4.21 -5.47
CA THR A 31 8.00 4.66 -6.10
C THR A 31 8.94 3.48 -6.28
N TYR A 32 9.26 3.12 -7.52
CA TYR A 32 10.21 2.04 -7.82
C TYR A 32 11.62 2.62 -7.94
N LEU A 33 12.52 2.13 -7.11
CA LEU A 33 13.93 2.51 -7.07
C LEU A 33 14.81 1.33 -7.50
N ASP A 34 15.94 1.64 -8.12
CA ASP A 34 17.00 0.66 -8.41
C ASP A 34 17.83 0.36 -7.16
N HIS A 35 18.71 -0.63 -7.20
CA HIS A 35 19.55 -1.03 -6.06
C HIS A 35 20.40 0.12 -5.48
N ASP A 36 20.76 1.10 -6.31
CA ASP A 36 21.52 2.31 -5.92
C ASP A 36 20.61 3.46 -5.45
N GLY A 37 19.29 3.25 -5.39
CA GLY A 37 18.31 4.29 -5.05
C GLY A 37 17.92 5.20 -6.21
N THR A 38 18.38 4.90 -7.43
CA THR A 38 17.99 5.63 -8.64
C THR A 38 16.51 5.40 -8.95
N LEU A 39 15.75 6.47 -9.18
CA LEU A 39 14.33 6.38 -9.56
C LEU A 39 14.16 5.65 -10.89
N ILE A 40 13.46 4.52 -10.88
CA ILE A 40 13.07 3.78 -12.09
C ILE A 40 11.76 4.32 -12.64
N ARG A 41 10.71 4.37 -11.79
CA ARG A 41 9.38 4.87 -12.16
C ARG A 41 8.54 5.17 -10.92
N ARG A 42 7.46 5.91 -11.12
CA ARG A 42 6.36 6.06 -10.15
C ARG A 42 5.11 5.40 -10.71
N GLN A 43 4.27 4.87 -9.85
CA GLN A 43 2.99 4.28 -10.20
C GLN A 43 1.94 4.75 -9.21
N GLN A 44 0.85 5.28 -9.73
CA GLN A 44 -0.34 5.62 -8.95
C GLN A 44 -1.41 4.55 -9.19
N VAL A 45 -2.01 4.06 -8.13
CA VAL A 45 -3.20 3.20 -8.19
C VAL A 45 -4.26 3.80 -7.31
N PHE A 46 -5.47 3.96 -7.85
CA PHE A 46 -6.63 4.38 -7.07
C PHE A 46 -7.79 3.45 -7.35
N GLY A 47 -8.40 2.96 -6.29
CA GLY A 47 -9.43 1.95 -6.38
C GLY A 47 -10.08 1.66 -5.06
N ARG A 48 -10.93 0.64 -5.09
CA ARG A 48 -11.59 0.10 -3.90
C ARG A 48 -10.79 -1.07 -3.35
N VAL A 49 -10.61 -1.13 -2.04
CA VAL A 49 -10.01 -2.30 -1.41
C VAL A 49 -11.02 -3.46 -1.43
N GLU A 50 -10.64 -4.58 -2.04
CA GLU A 50 -11.48 -5.78 -2.14
C GLU A 50 -11.17 -6.76 -1.01
N THR A 51 -9.89 -6.95 -0.70
CA THR A 51 -9.45 -7.88 0.35
C THR A 51 -8.24 -7.32 1.09
N VAL A 52 -8.16 -7.61 2.39
CA VAL A 52 -7.01 -7.31 3.25
C VAL A 52 -6.66 -8.59 3.99
N ASP A 53 -5.46 -9.10 3.76
CA ASP A 53 -5.00 -10.37 4.35
C ASP A 53 -3.50 -10.28 4.71
N ALA A 54 -3.13 -10.83 5.86
CA ALA A 54 -1.76 -10.75 6.38
C ALA A 54 -0.75 -11.57 5.56
N GLU A 55 -1.20 -12.64 4.87
CA GLU A 55 -0.36 -13.53 4.07
C GLU A 55 -0.45 -13.23 2.57
N ALA A 56 -1.66 -12.95 2.07
CA ALA A 56 -1.95 -12.71 0.66
C ALA A 56 -1.82 -11.22 0.24
N GLY A 57 -1.85 -10.29 1.21
CA GLY A 57 -1.70 -8.86 0.96
C GLY A 57 -3.01 -8.10 0.83
N ILE A 58 -2.90 -6.85 0.37
CA ILE A 58 -4.04 -5.94 0.19
C ILE A 58 -4.33 -5.86 -1.30
N THR A 59 -5.52 -6.30 -1.71
CA THR A 59 -5.96 -6.25 -3.11
C THR A 59 -6.88 -5.07 -3.33
N ILE A 60 -6.53 -4.25 -4.31
CA ILE A 60 -7.27 -3.08 -4.76
C ILE A 60 -7.82 -3.37 -6.15
N GLN A 61 -9.11 -3.07 -6.36
CA GLN A 61 -9.73 -3.04 -7.67
C GLN A 61 -9.71 -1.60 -8.21
N PRO A 62 -8.87 -1.29 -9.22
CA PRO A 62 -8.75 0.07 -9.74
C PRO A 62 -10.04 0.55 -10.42
N PHE A 63 -10.37 1.83 -10.26
CA PHE A 63 -11.55 2.43 -10.89
C PHE A 63 -11.40 2.70 -12.39
N ASP A 64 -10.16 2.77 -12.89
CA ASP A 64 -9.86 2.95 -14.31
C ASP A 64 -10.11 1.69 -15.17
N GLY A 65 -10.57 0.59 -14.55
CA GLY A 65 -10.80 -0.68 -15.24
C GLY A 65 -9.53 -1.50 -15.49
N ALA A 66 -8.39 -1.08 -14.94
CA ALA A 66 -7.18 -1.88 -14.90
C ALA A 66 -7.35 -3.17 -14.08
N ALA A 67 -6.42 -4.11 -14.26
CA ALA A 67 -6.38 -5.35 -13.49
C ALA A 67 -6.22 -5.05 -11.98
N SER A 68 -6.69 -5.97 -11.14
CA SER A 68 -6.52 -5.87 -9.69
C SER A 68 -5.04 -5.73 -9.32
N PHE A 69 -4.78 -4.88 -8.34
CA PHE A 69 -3.45 -4.57 -7.85
C PHE A 69 -3.31 -5.07 -6.42
N THR A 70 -2.32 -5.92 -6.16
CA THR A 70 -2.05 -6.44 -4.82
C THR A 70 -0.75 -5.86 -4.29
N MET A 71 -0.79 -5.29 -3.09
CA MET A 71 0.37 -4.77 -2.38
C MET A 71 0.66 -5.53 -1.09
N VAL A 72 1.86 -5.32 -0.57
CA VAL A 72 2.26 -5.86 0.73
C VAL A 72 1.30 -5.37 1.83
N PRO A 73 0.99 -6.21 2.83
CA PRO A 73 0.03 -5.88 3.88
C PRO A 73 0.66 -5.00 4.98
N ILE A 74 1.01 -3.77 4.62
CA ILE A 74 1.69 -2.78 5.48
C ILE A 74 0.68 -1.80 6.10
N LEU A 75 -0.16 -2.30 7.01
CA LEU A 75 -1.24 -1.50 7.62
C LEU A 75 -0.75 -0.20 8.28
N GLU A 76 0.44 -0.19 8.90
CA GLU A 76 0.98 1.01 9.56
C GLU A 76 1.23 2.17 8.59
N ALA A 77 1.47 1.87 7.31
CA ALA A 77 1.75 2.86 6.28
C ALA A 77 0.47 3.44 5.66
N ILE A 78 -0.70 2.89 6.02
CA ILE A 78 -1.99 3.34 5.53
C ILE A 78 -2.54 4.37 6.50
N GLU A 79 -2.70 5.59 6.01
CA GLU A 79 -3.16 6.73 6.80
C GLU A 79 -4.51 7.22 6.26
N PRO A 80 -5.43 7.69 7.12
CA PRO A 80 -6.64 8.36 6.66
C PRO A 80 -6.26 9.56 5.80
N ALA A 81 -6.93 9.72 4.67
CA ALA A 81 -6.64 10.80 3.77
C ALA A 81 -7.29 12.11 4.24
N ASP A 82 -6.55 13.21 4.09
CA ASP A 82 -7.09 14.56 4.27
C ASP A 82 -7.98 14.92 3.06
N PRO A 83 -9.06 15.69 3.23
CA PRO A 83 -9.86 16.14 2.09
C PRO A 83 -9.01 16.97 1.11
N GLY A 84 -9.04 16.62 -0.17
CA GLY A 84 -8.24 17.30 -1.18
C GLY A 84 -8.10 16.53 -2.49
N SER A 85 -7.16 17.00 -3.30
CA SER A 85 -6.81 16.40 -4.58
C SER A 85 -5.42 15.77 -4.51
N TYR A 86 -5.34 14.51 -4.88
CA TYR A 86 -4.15 13.68 -4.83
C TYR A 86 -3.72 13.31 -6.24
N GLN A 87 -2.44 13.50 -6.53
CA GLN A 87 -1.83 13.19 -7.81
C GLN A 87 -0.33 13.02 -7.62
N LEU A 88 0.23 11.90 -8.07
CA LEU A 88 1.65 11.58 -7.89
C LEU A 88 2.54 12.19 -8.99
N SER A 89 2.03 12.23 -10.23
CA SER A 89 2.69 12.83 -11.39
C SER A 89 1.65 13.55 -12.27
N PRO A 90 2.03 14.59 -13.03
CA PRO A 90 1.10 15.38 -13.85
C PRO A 90 0.36 14.58 -14.93
N GLU A 91 0.89 13.40 -15.29
CA GLU A 91 0.29 12.45 -16.23
C GLU A 91 -0.72 11.48 -15.60
N ASP A 92 -0.72 11.36 -14.26
CA ASP A 92 -1.65 10.51 -13.52
C ASP A 92 -3.02 11.20 -13.36
N PRO A 93 -4.12 10.45 -13.29
CA PRO A 93 -5.44 11.01 -13.00
C PRO A 93 -5.47 11.66 -11.62
N VAL A 94 -6.14 12.79 -11.50
CA VAL A 94 -6.40 13.44 -10.20
C VAL A 94 -7.43 12.63 -9.42
N VAL A 95 -7.10 12.30 -8.18
CA VAL A 95 -7.99 11.61 -7.24
C VAL A 95 -8.51 12.61 -6.23
N GLU A 96 -9.82 12.66 -6.03
CA GLU A 96 -10.45 13.59 -5.09
C GLU A 96 -10.96 12.85 -3.86
N ASN A 97 -10.54 13.31 -2.67
CA ASN A 97 -11.00 12.83 -1.37
C ASN A 97 -11.05 11.29 -1.25
N PRO A 98 -9.91 10.58 -1.38
CA PRO A 98 -9.86 9.17 -1.02
C PRO A 98 -10.20 8.99 0.48
N ASP A 99 -10.56 7.79 0.92
CA ASP A 99 -10.72 7.50 2.36
C ASP A 99 -9.35 7.34 3.02
N TYR A 100 -8.44 6.64 2.32
CA TYR A 100 -7.11 6.31 2.80
C TYR A 100 -6.04 6.58 1.75
N THR A 101 -4.82 6.83 2.22
CA THR A 101 -3.64 6.94 1.38
C THR A 101 -2.51 6.05 1.90
N VAL A 102 -1.69 5.54 0.98
CA VAL A 102 -0.47 4.83 1.31
C VAL A 102 0.60 5.15 0.27
N ILE A 103 1.78 5.54 0.73
CA ILE A 103 2.90 5.89 -0.13
C ILE A 103 4.12 5.11 0.33
N PHE A 104 4.69 4.31 -0.56
CA PHE A 104 5.88 3.52 -0.25
C PHE A 104 6.83 3.43 -1.43
N SER A 105 8.07 3.05 -1.14
CA SER A 105 9.10 2.85 -2.15
C SER A 105 9.52 1.38 -2.19
N LEU A 106 9.64 0.84 -3.40
CA LEU A 106 10.16 -0.51 -3.65
C LEU A 106 11.54 -0.40 -4.26
N THR A 107 12.56 -0.87 -3.54
CA THR A 107 13.94 -0.90 -4.03
C THR A 107 14.25 -2.26 -4.64
N ALA A 108 14.64 -2.26 -5.91
CA ALA A 108 15.06 -3.48 -6.59
C ALA A 108 16.32 -4.07 -5.91
N PRO A 109 16.38 -5.39 -5.69
CA PRO A 109 17.57 -6.00 -5.14
C PRO A 109 18.72 -5.91 -6.14
N LEU A 110 19.95 -5.80 -5.64
CA LEU A 110 21.15 -5.94 -6.45
C LEU A 110 21.19 -7.36 -7.05
N ARG A 111 20.92 -7.48 -8.35
CA ARG A 111 21.13 -8.74 -9.09
C ARG A 111 22.57 -8.77 -9.61
N HIS A 112 23.34 -9.75 -9.17
CA HIS A 112 24.70 -10.06 -9.63
C HIS A 112 24.69 -11.22 -10.64
#